data_AF-A0A521EJX4-F1
#
_entry.id   AF-A0A521EJX4-F1
#
_cell.length_a   1.000
_cell.length_b   1.000
_cell.length_c   1.000
_cell.angle_alpha   90.00
_cell.angle_beta   90.00
_cell.angle_gamma   90.00
#
_symmetry.space_group_name_H-M   'P 1'
#
loop_
_entity.id
_entity.type
_entity.pdbx_description
1 polymer ?
#
loop_
_entity_poly.entity_id
_entity_poly.type
_entity_poly.pdbx_seq_one_letter_code
_entity_poly.pdbx_strand_id
1 'polypeptide(L)'
;MRKLLLFCIIMISGGYSAQPFTLKSTGEAKDFSLTLYYGAQGKGAFVQYSGKKEIISLQVKSFRVDTDGRSDGQPDIEYCIWNEMIGGKINGVYKFEIMQHQASNISYTRGKDNRKFTLEMVEDEKKYDGSGKYLLHGALLSFNHFYNNHFTITYPDGKKRL
;
A
#
# COMPACT_ATOMS: atom_id res chain seq x y z
N MET A 1 -2.10 -27.66 17.98
CA MET A 1 -2.10 -26.17 18.09
C MET A 1 -1.46 -25.48 16.89
N ARG A 2 -0.22 -25.81 16.48
CA ARG A 2 0.47 -25.16 15.34
C ARG A 2 -0.26 -25.26 13.98
N LYS A 3 -0.92 -26.40 13.71
CA LYS A 3 -1.71 -26.62 12.48
C LYS A 3 -3.03 -25.86 12.44
N LEU A 4 -3.63 -25.58 13.61
CA LEU A 4 -4.88 -24.81 13.71
C LEU A 4 -4.64 -23.33 13.43
N LEU A 5 -3.49 -22.81 13.87
CA LEU A 5 -3.08 -21.42 13.69
C LEU A 5 -2.79 -21.09 12.22
N LEU A 6 -2.19 -22.03 11.47
CA LEU A 6 -2.03 -21.96 10.02
C LEU A 6 -3.38 -21.93 9.28
N PHE A 7 -4.36 -22.71 9.74
CA PHE A 7 -5.69 -22.74 9.14
C PHE A 7 -6.46 -21.44 9.36
N CYS A 8 -6.34 -20.81 10.54
CA CYS A 8 -6.92 -19.50 10.81
C CYS A 8 -6.30 -18.38 9.95
N ILE A 9 -5.00 -18.44 9.63
CA ILE A 9 -4.33 -17.46 8.75
C ILE A 9 -4.86 -17.57 7.31
N ILE A 10 -5.18 -18.77 6.82
CA ILE A 10 -5.69 -19.01 5.46
C ILE A 10 -7.15 -18.55 5.31
N MET A 11 -7.99 -18.67 6.35
CA MET A 11 -9.40 -18.27 6.27
C MET A 11 -9.62 -16.75 6.29
N ILE A 12 -8.63 -15.95 6.72
CA ILE A 12 -8.70 -14.48 6.74
C ILE A 12 -8.34 -13.87 5.37
N SER A 13 -7.78 -14.64 4.43
CA SER A 13 -7.36 -14.10 3.12
C SER A 13 -8.48 -13.96 2.07
N GLY A 14 -9.75 -14.08 2.49
CA GLY A 14 -10.89 -13.84 1.61
C GLY A 14 -11.06 -12.35 1.29
N GLY A 15 -10.72 -11.96 0.07
CA GLY A 15 -11.40 -10.86 -0.63
C GLY A 15 -10.70 -9.52 -0.79
N TYR A 16 -9.42 -9.36 -0.46
CA TYR A 16 -8.70 -8.12 -0.71
C TYR A 16 -7.39 -8.35 -1.44
N SER A 17 -7.46 -8.44 -2.77
CA SER A 17 -6.29 -8.32 -3.64
C SER A 17 -5.94 -6.83 -3.79
N ALA A 18 -5.34 -6.25 -2.76
CA ALA A 18 -4.84 -4.88 -2.82
C ALA A 18 -3.67 -4.82 -3.82
N GLN A 19 -3.97 -4.40 -5.05
CA GLN A 19 -2.97 -4.11 -6.07
C GLN A 19 -2.16 -2.88 -5.66
N PRO A 20 -0.84 -2.86 -5.90
CA PRO A 20 -0.04 -1.68 -5.63
C PRO A 20 -0.47 -0.53 -6.54
N PHE A 21 -0.40 0.69 -6.03
CA PHE A 21 -0.65 1.90 -6.81
C PHE A 21 0.66 2.52 -7.26
N THR A 22 0.86 2.62 -8.57
CA THR A 22 1.92 3.45 -9.15
C THR A 22 1.40 4.87 -9.28
N LEU A 23 2.14 5.83 -8.71
CA LEU A 23 1.70 7.20 -8.54
C LEU A 23 2.75 8.16 -9.08
N LYS A 24 2.29 9.30 -9.59
CA LYS A 24 3.13 10.41 -10.01
C LYS A 24 2.60 11.71 -9.42
N SER A 25 3.49 12.58 -8.94
CA SER A 25 3.10 13.94 -8.53
C SER A 25 2.80 14.81 -9.74
N THR A 26 1.78 15.65 -9.63
CA THR A 26 1.39 16.57 -10.71
C THR A 26 1.41 18.04 -10.25
N GLY A 27 1.57 18.95 -11.22
CA GLY A 27 1.51 20.41 -10.99
C GLY A 27 2.80 21.05 -10.43
N GLU A 28 3.90 20.32 -10.38
CA GLU A 28 5.19 20.81 -9.87
C GLU A 28 6.23 20.95 -10.99
N ALA A 29 7.22 21.82 -10.81
CA ALA A 29 8.31 21.98 -11.80
C ALA A 29 9.18 20.72 -11.94
N LYS A 30 9.22 19.89 -10.88
CA LYS A 30 9.89 18.60 -10.88
C LYS A 30 8.99 17.54 -10.27
N ASP A 31 8.49 16.67 -11.12
CA ASP A 31 7.66 15.55 -10.70
C ASP A 31 8.51 14.46 -10.01
N PHE A 32 7.86 13.67 -9.16
CA PHE A 32 8.38 12.42 -8.63
C PHE A 32 7.34 11.31 -8.77
N SER A 33 7.81 10.07 -8.78
CA SER A 33 6.97 8.88 -8.87
C SER A 33 7.32 7.89 -7.77
N LEU A 34 6.32 7.11 -7.36
CA LEU A 34 6.46 6.07 -6.34
C LEU A 34 5.42 4.98 -6.55
N THR A 35 5.69 3.80 -6.00
CA THR A 35 4.71 2.72 -5.89
C THR A 35 4.32 2.56 -4.42
N LEU A 36 3.02 2.56 -4.13
CA LEU A 36 2.48 2.29 -2.82
C LEU A 36 1.96 0.86 -2.76
N TYR A 37 2.44 0.09 -1.80
CA TYR A 37 1.92 -1.22 -1.44
C TYR A 37 1.14 -1.12 -0.14
N TYR A 38 0.02 -1.81 -0.02
CA TYR A 38 -0.81 -1.84 1.18
C TYR A 38 -1.59 -3.16 1.25
N GLY A 39 -1.88 -3.61 2.46
CA GLY A 39 -2.79 -4.73 2.72
C GLY A 39 -4.13 -4.24 3.25
N ALA A 40 -4.94 -5.19 3.73
CA ALA A 40 -6.26 -4.92 4.28
C ALA A 40 -6.25 -3.80 5.34
N GLN A 41 -7.23 -2.90 5.27
CA GLN A 41 -7.37 -1.75 6.15
C GLN A 41 -6.14 -0.81 6.16
N GLY A 42 -5.39 -0.81 5.05
CA GLY A 42 -4.15 -0.04 4.90
C GLY A 42 -2.96 -0.55 5.72
N LYS A 43 -3.04 -1.75 6.31
CA LYS A 43 -1.94 -2.33 7.10
C LYS A 43 -0.81 -2.83 6.22
N GLY A 44 0.38 -2.97 6.82
CA GLY A 44 1.57 -3.47 6.13
C GLY A 44 2.03 -2.59 4.97
N ALA A 45 1.63 -1.32 4.97
CA ALA A 45 1.83 -0.42 3.87
C ALA A 45 3.24 0.18 3.85
N PHE A 46 3.74 0.45 2.65
CA PHE A 46 5.00 1.15 2.42
C PHE A 46 4.99 1.81 1.04
N VAL A 47 5.83 2.81 0.85
CA VAL A 47 6.13 3.37 -0.47
C VAL A 47 7.54 3.00 -0.93
N GLN A 48 7.70 2.87 -2.23
CA GLN A 48 8.99 2.76 -2.89
C GLN A 48 9.08 3.82 -3.98
N TYR A 49 9.98 4.79 -3.82
CA TYR A 49 10.20 5.83 -4.82
C TYR A 49 10.83 5.25 -6.09
N SER A 50 10.41 5.73 -7.26
CA SER A 50 10.95 5.28 -8.54
C SER A 50 12.47 5.51 -8.60
N GLY A 51 13.20 4.49 -9.05
CA GLY A 51 14.66 4.49 -9.10
C GLY A 51 15.37 4.28 -7.75
N LYS A 52 14.62 4.04 -6.66
CA LYS A 52 15.16 3.73 -5.33
C LYS A 52 14.89 2.28 -4.96
N LYS A 53 15.84 1.66 -4.24
CA LYS A 53 15.66 0.31 -3.70
C LYS A 53 15.06 0.34 -2.30
N GLU A 54 15.25 1.46 -1.61
CA GLU A 54 14.76 1.71 -0.28
C GLU A 54 13.23 1.81 -0.27
N ILE A 55 12.65 1.21 0.76
CA ILE A 55 11.22 1.34 1.07
C ILE A 55 11.06 2.23 2.28
N ILE A 56 9.95 2.98 2.34
CA ILE A 56 9.60 3.80 3.49
C ILE A 56 8.30 3.27 4.06
N SER A 57 8.34 2.85 5.32
CA SER A 57 7.18 2.30 6.02
C SER A 57 6.09 3.35 6.19
N LEU A 58 4.86 2.94 5.98
CA LEU A 58 3.68 3.74 6.24
C LEU A 58 2.97 3.24 7.51
N GLN A 59 2.77 4.12 8.47
CA GLN A 59 1.97 3.85 9.66
C GLN A 59 0.53 4.31 9.41
N VAL A 60 -0.45 3.44 9.64
CA VAL A 60 -1.87 3.81 9.57
C VAL A 60 -2.16 4.88 10.63
N LYS A 61 -2.58 6.06 10.18
CA LYS A 61 -3.07 7.15 11.04
C LYS A 61 -4.59 7.08 11.18
N SER A 62 -5.29 6.80 10.09
CA SER A 62 -6.74 6.64 10.07
C SER A 62 -7.12 5.71 8.92
N PHE A 63 -8.11 4.87 9.18
CA PHE A 63 -8.80 4.07 8.17
C PHE A 63 -10.29 4.18 8.46
N ARG A 64 -11.09 4.52 7.45
CA ARG A 64 -12.55 4.56 7.55
C ARG A 64 -13.14 3.96 6.30
N VAL A 65 -14.23 3.24 6.48
CA VAL A 65 -15.06 2.76 5.37
C VAL A 65 -16.35 3.55 5.46
N ASP A 66 -16.68 4.24 4.38
CA ASP A 66 -18.03 4.76 4.21
C ASP A 66 -18.84 3.67 3.54
N THR A 67 -19.98 3.30 4.14
CA THR A 67 -20.96 2.31 3.67
C THR A 67 -22.33 2.95 3.40
N ASP A 68 -22.50 4.24 3.68
CA ASP A 68 -23.81 4.89 3.74
C ASP A 68 -24.32 5.25 2.33
N GLY A 69 -25.64 5.12 2.13
CA GLY A 69 -26.32 5.57 0.91
C GLY A 69 -26.24 4.61 -0.31
N ARG A 70 -25.67 3.41 -0.15
CA ARG A 70 -25.48 2.45 -1.26
C ARG A 70 -26.55 1.35 -1.27
N SER A 71 -27.75 1.70 -1.72
CA SER A 71 -28.86 0.76 -1.89
C SER A 71 -28.83 -0.04 -3.21
N ASP A 72 -27.81 0.16 -4.06
CA ASP A 72 -27.75 -0.28 -5.45
C ASP A 72 -26.55 -1.19 -5.80
N GLY A 73 -25.79 -1.65 -4.79
CA GLY A 73 -24.64 -2.55 -5.01
C GLY A 73 -23.34 -1.85 -5.42
N GLN A 74 -23.26 -0.52 -5.27
CA GLN A 74 -22.01 0.22 -5.45
C GLN A 74 -20.97 -0.16 -4.37
N PRO A 75 -19.67 -0.21 -4.72
CA PRO A 75 -18.62 -0.58 -3.80
C PRO A 75 -18.38 0.44 -2.69
N ASP A 76 -17.85 -0.05 -1.56
CA ASP A 76 -17.45 0.80 -0.45
C ASP A 76 -16.27 1.72 -0.80
N ILE A 77 -16.27 2.90 -0.20
CA ILE A 77 -15.17 3.86 -0.28
C ILE A 77 -14.33 3.73 0.98
N GLU A 78 -13.07 3.38 0.80
CA GLU A 78 -12.07 3.34 1.86
C GLU A 78 -11.29 4.65 1.89
N TYR A 79 -11.32 5.33 3.04
CA TYR A 79 -10.54 6.51 3.32
C TYR A 79 -9.30 6.13 4.12
N CYS A 80 -8.14 6.21 3.48
CA CYS A 80 -6.86 5.84 4.08
C CYS A 80 -5.99 7.09 4.34
N ILE A 81 -5.48 7.20 5.56
CA ILE A 81 -4.47 8.19 5.93
C ILE A 81 -3.27 7.47 6.54
N TRP A 82 -2.10 7.69 5.96
CA TRP A 82 -0.84 7.12 6.45
C TRP A 82 0.15 8.20 6.84
N ASN A 83 0.88 7.97 7.93
CA ASN A 83 2.12 8.69 8.22
C ASN A 83 3.28 7.97 7.53
N GLU A 84 4.05 8.72 6.74
CA GLU A 84 5.35 8.28 6.24
C GLU A 84 6.36 8.32 7.37
N MET A 85 7.02 7.21 7.68
CA MET A 85 7.91 7.09 8.83
C MET A 85 9.37 6.96 8.41
N ILE A 86 10.23 7.87 8.85
CA ILE A 86 11.69 7.81 8.66
C ILE A 86 12.37 7.98 10.01
N GLY A 87 13.22 7.02 10.40
CA GLY A 87 13.95 7.08 11.68
C GLY A 87 13.02 7.19 12.90
N GLY A 88 11.83 6.58 12.85
CA GLY A 88 10.83 6.65 13.92
C GLY A 88 10.05 7.96 14.00
N LYS A 89 10.27 8.92 13.08
CA LYS A 89 9.57 10.21 13.03
C LYS A 89 8.65 10.28 11.81
N ILE A 90 7.57 11.06 11.93
CA ILE A 90 6.67 11.37 10.83
C ILE A 90 7.42 12.30 9.86
N ASN A 91 7.63 11.85 8.63
CA ASN A 91 8.27 12.60 7.55
C ASN A 91 7.26 13.17 6.54
N GLY A 92 6.03 12.68 6.55
CA GLY A 92 4.95 13.16 5.70
C GLY A 92 3.65 12.40 5.94
N VAL A 93 2.59 12.82 5.25
CA VAL A 93 1.25 12.24 5.40
C VAL A 93 0.64 12.00 4.03
N TYR A 94 0.24 10.77 3.77
CA TYR A 94 -0.50 10.36 2.59
C TYR A 94 -2.00 10.33 2.89
N LYS A 95 -2.82 10.73 1.92
CA LYS A 95 -4.29 10.63 1.96
C LYS A 95 -4.80 10.05 0.67
N PHE A 96 -5.69 9.07 0.77
CA PHE A 96 -6.26 8.31 -0.33
C PHE A 96 -7.75 8.08 -0.10
N GLU A 97 -8.49 8.09 -1.19
CA GLU A 97 -9.83 7.52 -1.29
C GLU A 97 -9.72 6.32 -2.23
N ILE A 98 -10.16 5.14 -1.81
CA ILE A 98 -9.99 3.89 -2.56
C ILE A 98 -11.35 3.26 -2.79
N MET A 99 -11.64 2.89 -4.03
CA MET A 99 -12.88 2.23 -4.44
C MET A 99 -12.58 1.20 -5.53
N GLN A 100 -12.94 -0.07 -5.34
CA GLN A 100 -12.74 -1.17 -6.33
C GLN A 100 -11.35 -1.16 -7.01
N HIS A 101 -10.27 -1.02 -6.22
CA HIS A 101 -8.89 -0.99 -6.71
C HIS A 101 -8.49 0.25 -7.52
N GLN A 102 -9.31 1.29 -7.53
CA GLN A 102 -8.92 2.63 -7.98
C GLN A 102 -8.69 3.52 -6.77
N ALA A 103 -7.72 4.42 -6.88
CA ALA A 103 -7.49 5.46 -5.90
C ALA A 103 -7.72 6.84 -6.51
N SER A 104 -8.40 7.71 -5.77
CA SER A 104 -8.68 9.10 -6.14
C SER A 104 -8.35 10.03 -4.97
N ASN A 105 -8.43 11.35 -5.22
CA ASN A 105 -8.15 12.40 -4.24
C ASN A 105 -6.81 12.21 -3.50
N ILE A 106 -5.81 11.72 -4.22
CA ILE A 106 -4.55 11.28 -3.65
C ILE A 106 -3.67 12.50 -3.37
N SER A 107 -3.17 12.60 -2.14
CA SER A 107 -2.22 13.65 -1.79
C SER A 107 -1.15 13.21 -0.81
N TYR A 108 0.01 13.85 -0.92
CA TYR A 108 1.12 13.73 0.03
C TYR A 108 1.45 15.11 0.60
N THR A 109 1.43 15.24 1.92
CA THR A 109 1.90 16.43 2.62
C THR A 109 3.26 16.13 3.24
N ARG A 110 4.29 16.82 2.78
CA ARG A 110 5.66 16.61 3.25
C ARG A 110 5.87 17.28 4.60
N GLY A 111 6.43 16.55 5.56
CA GLY A 111 6.57 17.01 6.95
C GLY A 111 7.57 18.15 7.14
N LYS A 112 8.66 18.20 6.36
CA LYS A 112 9.72 19.22 6.56
C LYS A 112 9.28 20.65 6.28
N ASP A 113 8.29 20.84 5.40
CA ASP A 113 7.88 22.15 4.90
C ASP A 113 6.37 22.29 4.67
N ASN A 114 5.58 21.29 5.07
CA ASN A 114 4.12 21.21 4.89
C ASN A 114 3.65 21.40 3.44
N ARG A 115 4.54 21.22 2.45
CA ARG A 115 4.15 21.28 1.05
C ARG A 115 3.24 20.10 0.71
N LYS A 116 2.09 20.41 0.11
CA LYS A 116 1.12 19.42 -0.35
C LYS A 116 1.33 19.16 -1.83
N PHE A 117 1.44 17.89 -2.17
CA PHE A 117 1.57 17.38 -3.53
C PHE A 117 0.29 16.63 -3.88
N THR A 118 -0.29 16.95 -5.04
CA THR A 118 -1.32 16.12 -5.66
C THR A 118 -0.63 14.96 -6.35
N LEU A 119 -1.17 13.76 -6.19
CA LEU A 119 -0.68 12.56 -6.85
C LEU A 119 -1.79 12.00 -7.73
N GLU A 120 -1.40 11.42 -8.85
CA GLU A 120 -2.30 10.73 -9.77
C GLU A 120 -1.81 9.30 -9.99
N MET A 121 -2.75 8.38 -10.17
CA MET A 121 -2.42 7.03 -10.59
C MET A 121 -1.86 7.07 -12.01
N VAL A 122 -0.75 6.37 -12.21
CA VAL A 122 -0.21 6.11 -13.53
C VAL A 122 -0.80 4.79 -13.99
N GLU A 123 -1.55 4.81 -15.08
CA GLU A 123 -1.96 3.57 -15.75
C GLU A 123 -0.72 2.84 -16.23
N ASP A 124 -0.52 1.62 -15.74
CA ASP A 124 0.57 0.78 -16.19
C ASP A 124 0.15 0.17 -17.55
N GLU A 125 0.93 0.40 -18.61
CA GLU A 125 0.65 -0.17 -19.94
C GLU A 125 0.66 -1.72 -19.91
N LYS A 126 1.28 -2.29 -18.88
CA LYS A 126 1.35 -3.73 -18.65
C LYS A 126 0.29 -4.15 -17.63
N LYS A 127 -0.46 -5.20 -17.96
CA LYS A 127 -1.37 -5.85 -17.02
C LYS A 127 -0.62 -6.23 -15.74
N TYR A 128 -1.24 -5.97 -14.59
CA TYR A 128 -0.76 -6.37 -13.28
C TYR A 128 -0.38 -7.87 -13.27
N ASP A 129 0.87 -8.15 -12.89
CA ASP A 129 1.48 -9.48 -12.94
C ASP A 129 1.17 -10.34 -11.70
N GLY A 130 0.22 -9.91 -10.88
CA GLY A 130 -0.16 -10.58 -9.64
C GLY A 130 0.84 -10.41 -8.49
N SER A 131 1.90 -9.61 -8.64
CA SER A 131 2.92 -9.44 -7.59
C SER A 131 2.43 -8.53 -6.46
N GLY A 132 2.33 -9.07 -5.25
CA GLY A 132 1.95 -8.37 -4.02
C GLY A 132 3.12 -8.28 -3.04
N LYS A 133 3.12 -7.24 -2.19
CA LYS A 133 4.09 -7.10 -1.10
C LYS A 133 3.46 -6.48 0.14
N TYR A 134 3.85 -6.97 1.32
CA TYR A 134 3.50 -6.37 2.61
C TYR A 134 4.74 -6.19 3.49
N LEU A 135 4.79 -5.09 4.24
CA LEU A 135 5.82 -4.82 5.22
C LEU A 135 5.28 -5.10 6.64
N LEU A 136 5.73 -6.18 7.28
CA LEU A 136 5.30 -6.58 8.62
C LEU A 136 6.50 -6.60 9.57
N HIS A 137 6.50 -5.69 10.56
CA HIS A 137 7.58 -5.58 11.57
C HIS A 137 9.00 -5.55 10.95
N GLY A 138 9.16 -4.85 9.81
CA GLY A 138 10.42 -4.75 9.09
C GLY A 138 10.73 -5.93 8.14
N ALA A 139 9.96 -7.01 8.19
CA ALA A 139 10.04 -8.09 7.21
C ALA A 139 9.18 -7.76 5.98
N LEU A 140 9.77 -7.87 4.79
CA LEU A 140 9.08 -7.70 3.52
C LEU A 140 8.61 -9.08 3.03
N LEU A 141 7.30 -9.29 3.05
CA LEU A 141 6.65 -10.46 2.46
C LEU A 141 6.38 -10.13 1.00
N SER A 142 6.92 -10.90 0.07
CA SER A 142 6.69 -10.75 -1.38
C SER A 142 6.07 -12.02 -1.92
N PHE A 143 5.00 -11.90 -2.70
CA PHE A 143 4.21 -13.04 -3.13
C PHE A 143 3.51 -12.79 -4.46
N ASN A 144 3.00 -13.85 -5.08
CA ASN A 144 2.14 -13.74 -6.27
C ASN A 144 0.72 -14.22 -5.97
N HIS A 145 -0.27 -13.43 -6.35
CA HIS A 145 -1.69 -13.70 -6.10
C HIS A 145 -2.28 -14.76 -7.04
N PHE A 146 -1.77 -14.89 -8.27
CA PHE A 146 -2.55 -15.53 -9.35
C PHE A 146 -1.77 -16.53 -10.21
N TYR A 147 -0.51 -16.25 -10.53
CA TYR A 147 0.19 -16.90 -11.63
C TYR A 147 1.25 -17.90 -11.20
N ASN A 148 1.72 -17.83 -9.96
CA ASN A 148 2.72 -18.76 -9.44
C ASN A 148 2.69 -18.84 -7.91
N ASN A 149 3.38 -19.84 -7.35
CA ASN A 149 3.48 -20.08 -5.91
C ASN A 149 4.66 -19.31 -5.27
N HIS A 150 5.10 -18.21 -5.87
CA HIS A 150 6.21 -17.44 -5.31
C HIS A 150 5.76 -16.81 -4.00
N PHE A 151 6.47 -17.14 -2.93
CA PHE A 151 6.39 -16.49 -1.63
C PHE A 151 7.80 -16.38 -1.06
N THR A 152 8.23 -15.17 -0.66
CA THR A 152 9.52 -14.93 -0.02
C THR A 152 9.38 -13.95 1.12
N ILE A 153 10.17 -14.16 2.18
CA ILE A 153 10.28 -13.24 3.30
C ILE A 153 11.71 -12.67 3.30
N THR A 154 11.84 -11.35 3.15
CA THR A 154 13.11 -10.64 3.29
C THR A 154 13.14 -9.91 4.62
N TYR A 155 14.09 -10.23 5.49
CA TYR A 155 14.24 -9.60 6.80
C TYR A 155 15.09 -8.33 6.73
N PRO A 156 15.08 -7.46 7.77
CA PRO A 156 15.90 -6.25 7.81
C PRO A 156 17.41 -6.50 7.64
N ASP A 157 17.89 -7.69 8.01
CA ASP A 157 19.28 -8.11 7.82
C ASP A 157 19.60 -8.51 6.36
N GLY A 158 18.65 -8.33 5.45
CA GLY A 158 18.76 -8.67 4.02
C GLY A 158 18.65 -10.16 3.72
N LYS A 159 18.52 -11.04 4.73
CA LYS A 159 18.40 -12.47 4.51
C LYS A 159 17.01 -12.80 3.97
N LYS A 160 16.98 -13.62 2.93
CA LYS A 160 15.76 -14.19 2.37
C LYS A 160 15.51 -15.56 2.97
N ARG A 161 14.28 -15.81 3.43
CA ARG A 161 13.83 -17.13 3.88
C ARG A 161 12.51 -17.50 3.24
N LEU A 162 12.31 -18.81 3.09
CA LEU A 162 11.06 -19.46 2.69
C LEU A 162 10.22 -19.73 3.93
#